data_AF-A0A4Z1H084-F1
#
_entry.id   AF-A0A4Z1H084-F1
#
_cell.length_a   1.000
_cell.length_b   1.000
_cell.length_c   1.000
_cell.angle_alpha   90.00
_cell.angle_beta   90.00
_cell.angle_gamma   90.00
#
_symmetry.space_group_name_H-M   'P 1'
#
loop_
_entity.id
_entity.type
_entity.pdbx_description
1 polymer ?
#
loop_
_entity_poly.entity_id
_entity_poly.type
_entity_poly.pdbx_seq_one_letter_code
_entity_poly.pdbx_strand_id
1 'polypeptide(L)'
;MSDEEYSEYHHSALEIMTGQLAKDSGVVYLKEGTHTFSLKNGAKFTVYASPYTCGSTDFQYQINEDRFNDATQVAPGQISIATNRIPEGVDIVMTHSPPHMILDQVDGSYKGRGNLLRAVSRVRPLVH
;
A
#
# COMPACT_ATOMS: atom_id res chain seq x y z
N MET A 1 14.13 -15.51 19.82
CA MET A 1 13.21 -14.48 20.35
C MET A 1 11.95 -15.19 20.80
N SER A 2 11.51 -15.00 22.03
CA SER A 2 10.21 -15.51 22.47
C SER A 2 9.07 -14.69 21.86
N ASP A 3 7.83 -15.17 21.93
CA ASP A 3 6.65 -14.42 21.47
C ASP A 3 6.46 -13.12 22.26
N GLU A 4 6.77 -13.14 23.56
CA GLU A 4 6.74 -11.98 24.45
C GLU A 4 7.80 -10.95 24.03
N GLU A 5 9.03 -11.41 23.84
CA GLU A 5 10.14 -10.55 23.38
C GLU A 5 9.82 -9.95 22.00
N TYR A 6 9.26 -10.73 21.06
CA TYR A 6 8.80 -10.23 19.76
C TYR A 6 7.72 -9.14 19.91
N SER A 7 6.74 -9.35 20.79
CA SER A 7 5.66 -8.41 21.04
C SER A 7 6.18 -7.08 21.59
N GLU A 8 7.13 -7.12 22.53
CA GLU A 8 7.78 -5.93 23.09
C GLU A 8 8.58 -5.16 22.03
N TYR A 9 9.36 -5.86 21.20
CA TYR A 9 10.07 -5.25 20.07
C TYR A 9 9.09 -4.63 19.06
N HIS A 10 7.99 -5.31 18.73
CA HIS A 10 6.97 -4.79 17.83
C HIS A 10 6.34 -3.51 18.37
N HIS A 11 6.01 -3.47 19.66
CA HIS A 11 5.44 -2.29 20.31
C HIS A 11 6.44 -1.13 20.29
N SER A 12 7.70 -1.39 20.62
CA SER A 12 8.76 -0.38 20.63
C SER A 12 9.02 0.19 19.22
N ALA A 13 9.01 -0.65 18.19
CA ALA A 13 9.15 -0.22 16.80
C ALA A 13 7.97 0.65 16.34
N LEU A 14 6.74 0.29 16.71
CA LEU A 14 5.56 1.11 16.43
C LEU A 14 5.59 2.44 17.18
N GLU A 15 6.06 2.47 18.43
CA GLU A 15 6.15 3.70 19.21
C GLU A 15 7.13 4.70 18.57
N ILE A 16 8.24 4.24 17.99
CA ILE A 16 9.17 5.10 17.25
C ILE A 16 8.44 5.84 16.11
N MET A 17 7.54 5.16 15.40
CA MET A 17 6.87 5.71 14.22
C MET A 17 5.55 6.45 14.52
N THR A 18 4.91 6.14 15.66
CA THR A 18 3.55 6.62 15.98
C THR A 18 3.46 7.44 17.27
N GLY A 19 4.54 7.44 18.05
CA GLY A 19 4.67 8.13 19.33
C GLY A 19 4.78 9.65 19.22
N GLN A 20 5.00 10.31 20.35
CA GLN A 20 5.04 11.77 20.42
C GLN A 20 6.21 12.36 19.62
N LEU A 21 7.38 11.72 19.65
CA LEU A 21 8.55 12.17 18.90
C LEU A 21 8.29 12.25 17.39
N ALA A 22 7.63 11.24 16.82
CA ALA A 22 7.25 11.23 15.41
C ALA A 22 6.28 12.36 15.08
N LYS A 23 5.24 12.53 15.90
CA LYS A 23 4.22 13.58 15.73
C LYS A 23 4.81 14.98 15.82
N ASP A 24 5.68 15.23 16.80
CA ASP A 24 6.36 16.51 16.98
C ASP A 24 7.32 16.82 15.82
N SER A 25 7.87 15.78 15.20
CA SER A 25 8.70 15.87 13.99
C SER A 25 7.88 15.99 12.69
N GLY A 26 6.55 15.99 12.77
CA GLY A 26 5.67 16.06 11.59
C GLY A 26 5.59 14.76 10.78
N VAL A 27 5.98 13.62 11.36
CA VAL A 27 5.89 12.30 10.74
C VAL A 27 4.49 11.73 10.94
N VAL A 28 3.91 11.21 9.85
CA VAL A 28 2.61 10.53 9.87
C VAL A 28 2.80 9.09 9.40
N TYR A 29 2.53 8.14 10.28
CA TYR A 29 2.57 6.72 9.94
C TYR A 29 1.26 6.27 9.29
N LEU A 30 1.32 5.75 8.06
CA LEU A 30 0.16 5.29 7.32
C LEU A 30 0.04 3.76 7.41
N LYS A 31 -1.01 3.29 8.09
CA LYS A 31 -1.45 1.90 7.97
C LYS A 31 -2.05 1.67 6.59
N GLU A 32 -2.23 0.41 6.21
CA GLU A 32 -2.98 0.11 4.98
C GLU A 32 -4.37 0.77 5.03
N GLY A 33 -4.77 1.40 3.91
CA GLY A 33 -6.08 2.02 3.76
C GLY A 33 -6.00 3.43 3.18
N THR A 34 -7.13 4.14 3.23
CA THR A 34 -7.25 5.49 2.68
C THR A 34 -7.20 6.53 3.78
N HIS A 35 -6.31 7.51 3.63
CA HIS A 35 -6.05 8.58 4.57
C HIS A 35 -6.39 9.92 3.93
N THR A 36 -7.01 10.82 4.67
CA THR A 36 -7.39 12.16 4.18
C THR A 36 -6.53 13.21 4.84
N PHE A 37 -5.97 14.11 4.04
CA PHE A 37 -5.14 15.21 4.50
C PHE A 37 -5.78 16.54 4.14
N SER A 38 -5.69 17.48 5.07
CA SER A 38 -6.04 18.89 4.87
C SER A 38 -4.79 19.72 5.12
N LEU A 39 -4.39 20.49 4.12
CA LEU A 39 -3.20 21.34 4.17
C LEU A 39 -3.55 22.75 4.67
N LYS A 40 -2.54 23.48 5.17
CA LYS A 40 -2.70 24.86 5.67
C LYS A 40 -3.23 25.84 4.62
N ASN A 41 -3.01 25.55 3.33
CA ASN A 41 -3.52 26.34 2.21
C ASN A 41 -4.98 26.01 1.83
N GLY A 42 -5.66 25.15 2.59
CA GLY A 42 -7.04 24.74 2.34
C GLY A 42 -7.21 23.59 1.33
N ALA A 43 -6.13 23.13 0.69
CA ALA A 43 -6.18 21.96 -0.17
C ALA A 43 -6.48 20.69 0.66
N LYS A 44 -7.29 19.81 0.08
CA LYS A 44 -7.65 18.51 0.68
C LYS A 44 -7.41 17.42 -0.35
N PHE A 45 -6.76 16.34 0.06
CA PHE A 45 -6.49 15.19 -0.79
C PHE A 45 -6.50 13.88 0.00
N THR A 46 -6.57 12.78 -0.72
CA THR A 46 -6.61 11.41 -0.21
C THR A 46 -5.39 10.62 -0.66
N VAL A 47 -4.88 9.77 0.23
CA VAL A 47 -3.77 8.85 -0.03
C VAL A 47 -4.24 7.45 0.31
N TYR A 48 -4.28 6.56 -0.66
CA TYR A 48 -4.32 5.13 -0.38
C TYR A 48 -2.90 4.63 -0.14
N ALA A 49 -2.64 3.99 0.99
CA ALA A 49 -1.35 3.38 1.30
C ALA A 49 -1.50 1.87 1.45
N SER A 50 -0.53 1.09 0.95
CA SER A 50 -0.44 -0.34 1.22
C SER A 50 1.02 -0.79 1.33
N PRO A 51 1.41 -1.44 2.46
CA PRO A 51 2.78 -1.92 2.66
C PRO A 51 3.04 -3.27 1.96
N TYR A 52 2.00 -3.92 1.44
CA TYR A 52 2.09 -5.29 0.98
C TYR A 52 2.84 -5.44 -0.35
N THR A 53 3.63 -6.50 -0.44
CA THR A 53 4.44 -6.85 -1.61
C THR A 53 4.10 -8.27 -2.05
N CYS A 54 3.97 -8.51 -3.35
CA CYS A 54 3.78 -9.87 -3.85
C CYS A 54 5.12 -10.58 -3.99
N GLY A 55 5.23 -11.78 -3.41
CA GLY A 55 6.44 -12.58 -3.42
C GLY A 55 6.86 -13.01 -2.02
N SER A 56 8.17 -13.14 -1.80
CA SER A 56 8.77 -13.78 -0.63
C SER A 56 9.53 -12.85 0.33
N THR A 57 9.22 -11.55 0.33
CA THR A 57 9.83 -10.51 1.21
C THR A 57 8.90 -10.13 2.37
N ASP A 58 9.16 -9.16 3.23
CA ASP A 58 8.16 -8.83 4.28
C ASP A 58 6.82 -8.32 3.71
N PHE A 59 5.72 -8.54 4.46
CA PHE A 59 4.33 -8.16 4.10
C PHE A 59 3.80 -8.81 2.81
N GLN A 60 3.81 -10.15 2.73
CA GLN A 60 3.55 -10.91 1.51
C GLN A 60 2.07 -11.09 1.16
N TYR A 61 1.77 -11.11 -0.14
CA TYR A 61 0.67 -11.88 -0.73
C TYR A 61 1.19 -12.76 -1.87
N GLN A 62 0.42 -13.80 -2.19
CA GLN A 62 0.72 -14.77 -3.24
C GLN A 62 0.50 -14.19 -4.63
N ILE A 63 1.11 -14.82 -5.64
CA ILE A 63 1.03 -14.38 -7.04
C ILE A 63 -0.38 -14.52 -7.65
N ASN A 64 -1.21 -15.41 -7.10
CA ASN A 64 -2.61 -15.61 -7.48
C ASN A 64 -3.57 -14.81 -6.59
N GLU A 65 -3.05 -13.97 -5.70
CA GLU A 65 -3.84 -13.13 -4.81
C GLU A 65 -3.85 -11.67 -5.29
N ASP A 66 -5.00 -11.01 -5.12
CA ASP A 66 -5.21 -9.61 -5.46
C ASP A 66 -5.61 -8.82 -4.22
N ARG A 67 -4.75 -7.90 -3.78
CA ARG A 67 -5.01 -7.00 -2.64
C ARG A 67 -5.69 -5.69 -3.02
N PHE A 68 -5.74 -5.35 -4.30
CA PHE A 68 -6.10 -4.00 -4.74
C PHE A 68 -7.49 -3.92 -5.41
N ASN A 69 -8.02 -5.07 -5.83
CA ASN A 69 -9.30 -5.19 -6.52
C ASN A 69 -10.28 -6.07 -5.72
N ASP A 70 -11.57 -5.74 -5.76
CA ASP A 70 -12.59 -6.63 -5.21
C ASP A 70 -12.81 -7.86 -6.10
N ALA A 71 -13.55 -8.86 -5.59
CA ALA A 71 -13.82 -10.11 -6.29
C ALA A 71 -14.49 -9.95 -7.67
N THR A 72 -15.13 -8.81 -7.96
CA THR A 72 -15.75 -8.54 -9.27
C THR A 72 -14.79 -7.89 -10.26
N GLN A 73 -13.64 -7.43 -9.77
CA GLN A 73 -12.65 -6.63 -10.51
C GLN A 73 -11.34 -7.37 -10.76
N VAL A 74 -11.12 -8.54 -10.17
CA VAL A 74 -9.88 -9.32 -10.35
C VAL A 74 -9.72 -9.86 -11.78
N ALA A 75 -8.48 -10.11 -12.19
CA ALA A 75 -8.21 -10.80 -13.45
C ALA A 75 -8.62 -12.30 -13.38
N PRO A 76 -8.88 -12.96 -14.53
CA PRO A 76 -9.10 -14.40 -14.55
C PRO A 76 -7.96 -15.18 -13.84
N GLY A 77 -8.33 -16.11 -12.95
CA GLY A 77 -7.37 -16.91 -12.19
C GLY A 77 -6.77 -16.20 -10.96
N GLN A 78 -7.17 -14.97 -10.65
CA GLN A 78 -6.78 -14.25 -9.44
C GLN A 78 -7.90 -14.32 -8.38
N ILE A 79 -7.51 -14.34 -7.11
CA ILE A 79 -8.40 -14.39 -5.95
C ILE A 79 -8.28 -13.07 -5.21
N SER A 80 -9.39 -12.34 -5.07
CA SER A 80 -9.39 -11.14 -4.24
C SER A 80 -9.22 -11.52 -2.77
N ILE A 81 -8.21 -10.93 -2.14
CA ILE A 81 -7.98 -10.95 -0.69
C ILE A 81 -8.01 -9.53 -0.12
N ALA A 82 -8.56 -8.59 -0.88
CA ALA A 82 -8.59 -7.18 -0.53
C ALA A 82 -9.48 -6.95 0.69
N THR A 83 -8.87 -6.56 1.81
CA THR A 83 -9.57 -6.01 2.99
C THR A 83 -9.81 -4.51 2.81
N ASN A 84 -8.85 -3.83 2.16
CA ASN A 84 -8.91 -2.42 1.79
C ASN A 84 -8.57 -2.29 0.30
N ARG A 85 -9.55 -2.47 -0.59
CA ARG A 85 -9.33 -2.24 -2.03
C ARG A 85 -8.99 -0.76 -2.29
N ILE A 86 -8.32 -0.47 -3.40
CA ILE A 86 -8.10 0.93 -3.82
C ILE A 86 -9.46 1.54 -4.19
N PRO A 87 -9.90 2.61 -3.49
CA PRO A 87 -11.20 3.22 -3.75
C PRO A 87 -11.18 4.10 -5.00
N GLU A 88 -12.36 4.29 -5.59
CA GLU A 88 -12.55 5.27 -6.66
C GLU A 88 -12.33 6.69 -6.15
N GLY A 89 -11.81 7.58 -7.00
CA GLY A 89 -11.62 8.99 -6.66
C GLY A 89 -10.48 9.26 -5.67
N VAL A 90 -9.60 8.29 -5.43
CA VAL A 90 -8.38 8.52 -4.65
C VAL A 90 -7.40 9.42 -5.43
N ASP A 91 -6.79 10.39 -4.74
CA ASP A 91 -5.87 11.33 -5.39
C ASP A 91 -4.48 10.73 -5.58
N ILE A 92 -3.97 10.03 -4.56
CA ILE A 92 -2.61 9.45 -4.54
C ILE A 92 -2.69 7.99 -4.12
N VAL A 93 -2.00 7.10 -4.85
CA VAL A 93 -1.85 5.69 -4.48
C VAL A 93 -0.38 5.42 -4.17
N MET A 94 -0.09 4.99 -2.95
CA MET A 94 1.26 4.67 -2.48
C MET A 94 1.36 3.18 -2.20
N THR A 95 2.17 2.47 -2.99
CA THR A 95 2.40 1.03 -2.84
C THR A 95 3.88 0.70 -2.89
N HIS A 96 4.27 -0.42 -2.28
CA HIS A 96 5.68 -0.86 -2.32
C HIS A 96 6.13 -1.26 -3.74
N SER A 97 5.30 -1.99 -4.48
CA SER A 97 5.61 -2.41 -5.84
C SER A 97 5.03 -1.44 -6.87
N PRO A 98 5.71 -1.19 -8.01
CA PRO A 98 5.16 -0.39 -9.09
C PRO A 98 4.05 -1.14 -9.86
N PRO A 99 3.19 -0.44 -10.61
CA PRO A 99 2.26 -1.07 -11.53
C PRO A 99 3.05 -1.73 -12.67
N HIS A 100 2.56 -2.86 -13.18
CA HIS A 100 3.24 -3.54 -14.28
C HIS A 100 3.41 -2.64 -15.51
N MET A 101 4.57 -2.69 -16.16
CA MET A 101 4.96 -1.88 -17.32
C MET A 101 5.11 -0.37 -17.05
N ILE A 102 5.01 0.09 -15.80
CA ILE A 102 5.18 1.49 -15.40
C ILE A 102 6.41 1.62 -14.52
N LEU A 103 7.52 2.06 -15.11
CA LEU A 103 8.82 2.24 -14.43
C LEU A 103 9.26 1.01 -13.60
N ASP A 104 8.87 -0.19 -14.03
CA ASP A 104 9.06 -1.43 -13.27
C ASP A 104 10.13 -2.36 -13.85
N GLN A 105 10.89 -1.89 -14.84
CA GLN A 105 11.97 -2.66 -15.43
C GLN A 105 13.24 -2.60 -14.56
N VAL A 106 13.71 -3.76 -14.13
CA VAL A 106 14.96 -3.96 -13.39
C VAL A 106 15.71 -5.13 -14.02
N ASP A 107 16.95 -4.88 -14.45
CA ASP A 107 17.85 -5.87 -15.07
C ASP A 107 17.20 -6.69 -16.20
N GLY A 108 16.45 -6.00 -17.07
CA GLY A 108 15.77 -6.63 -18.22
C GLY A 108 14.50 -7.42 -17.87
N SER A 109 14.07 -7.41 -16.60
CA SER A 109 12.83 -8.06 -16.14
C SER A 109 11.84 -7.04 -15.57
N TYR A 110 10.54 -7.32 -15.71
CA TYR A 110 9.48 -6.49 -15.14
C TYR A 110 9.16 -6.94 -13.71
N LYS A 111 9.21 -6.02 -12.76
CA LYS A 111 8.95 -6.27 -11.32
C LYS A 111 7.59 -5.77 -10.86
N GLY A 112 6.85 -5.06 -11.71
CA GLY A 112 5.57 -4.52 -11.37
C GLY A 112 4.48 -5.58 -11.29
N ARG A 113 3.29 -5.19 -10.84
CA ARG A 113 2.17 -6.11 -10.63
C ARG A 113 0.99 -5.79 -11.52
N GLY A 114 0.48 -6.81 -12.22
CA GLY A 114 -0.66 -6.68 -13.12
C GLY A 114 -1.96 -6.33 -12.38
N ASN A 115 -2.19 -6.90 -11.20
CA ASN A 115 -3.33 -6.57 -10.33
C ASN A 115 -3.30 -5.09 -9.90
N LEU A 116 -2.11 -4.56 -9.59
CA LEU A 116 -1.94 -3.14 -9.27
C LEU A 116 -2.18 -2.25 -10.50
N LEU A 117 -1.64 -2.61 -11.67
CA LEU A 117 -1.91 -1.89 -12.91
C LEU A 117 -3.42 -1.83 -13.20
N ARG A 118 -4.13 -2.94 -13.00
CA ARG A 118 -5.59 -2.99 -13.14
C ARG A 118 -6.30 -2.03 -12.20
N ALA A 119 -5.92 -2.02 -10.93
CA ALA A 119 -6.53 -1.14 -9.93
C ALA A 119 -6.27 0.34 -10.25
N VAL A 120 -5.02 0.70 -10.54
CA VAL A 120 -4.61 2.07 -10.89
C VAL A 120 -5.26 2.52 -12.20
N SER A 121 -5.39 1.63 -13.20
CA SER A 121 -6.08 1.93 -14.46
C SER A 121 -7.57 2.19 -14.27
N ARG A 122 -8.21 1.51 -13.31
CA ARG A 122 -9.61 1.72 -12.95
C ARG A 122 -9.78 3.08 -12.25
N VAL A 123 -9.04 3.29 -11.16
CA VAL A 123 -9.27 4.43 -10.26
C VAL A 123 -8.63 5.74 -10.75
N ARG A 124 -7.63 5.65 -11.63
CA ARG A 124 -6.92 6.77 -12.27
C ARG A 124 -6.52 7.88 -11.28
N PRO A 125 -5.66 7.58 -10.29
CA PRO A 125 -5.19 8.59 -9.34
C PRO A 125 -4.39 9.68 -10.07
N LEU A 126 -4.25 10.84 -9.43
CA LEU A 126 -3.39 11.91 -9.93
C LEU A 126 -1.92 11.51 -9.89
N VAL A 127 -1.55 10.71 -8.88
CA VAL A 127 -0.18 10.21 -8.67
C VAL A 127 -0.23 8.76 -8.18
N HIS A 128 0.67 7.94 -8.72
CA HIS A 128 1.08 6.64 -8.16
C HIS A 128 2.56 6.74 -7.80
#